data_AF-A0A9N9Y902-F1
#
_entry.id   AF-A0A9N9Y902-F1
#
_cell.length_a   1.000
_cell.length_b   1.000
_cell.length_c   1.000
_cell.angle_alpha   90.00
_cell.angle_beta   90.00
_cell.angle_gamma   90.00
#
_symmetry.space_group_name_H-M   'P 1'
#
loop_
_entity.id
_entity.type
_entity.pdbx_description
1 polymer ?
#
loop_
_entity_poly.entity_id
_entity_poly.type
_entity_poly.pdbx_seq_one_letter_code
_entity_poly.pdbx_strand_id
1 'polypeptide(L)'
;MLKGSRRSAVALRPGWWPASRRFRSYDRDELTPEALQQQVESGLGDDALGNPMRVDPDAKTVSTAAGPLPISPLFDPKWIGSRRRPRKTEPSQPMGRFRKKLALNPFARALASPVRLCSLTSRTLPRYFLQDMEVVRHPETDKPHLVPGPLSFHRVQPKYWETTDPTENEIDGAKGPTSTDGKIATANDPETSKYEDNPAEAERTGRAPITAYIASDKTFFDLVGGKKPMWQRKLLGTRSGSATLGSFRDAEFAPNTGDLLLGMLRRAAVDALIARSNRAQPPLDKFVQPVKSWDEIGAVRRRGCILWLPTQLSQEQEKEGLAKTRYATYDLKNVAYDRKMPVHDLRWLLGDEEVARLRADAPDIFGSGELFVLKTWKSHSMVNLHLLLWRLQGFMPHDQAQ
;
A
#
# COMPACT_ATOMS: atom_id res chain seq x y z
N MET A 1 6.55 41.77 -24.51
CA MET A 1 6.10 41.61 -23.11
C MET A 1 4.63 41.17 -23.10
N LEU A 2 4.35 39.88 -22.93
CA LEU A 2 2.99 39.37 -22.71
C LEU A 2 3.09 38.25 -21.67
N LYS A 3 2.78 38.59 -20.41
CA LYS A 3 2.68 37.65 -19.29
C LYS A 3 1.37 36.88 -19.42
N GLY A 4 1.44 35.58 -19.67
CA GLY A 4 0.30 34.66 -19.64
C GLY A 4 -0.14 34.38 -18.20
N SER A 5 -1.28 34.94 -17.82
CA SER A 5 -1.95 34.68 -16.54
C SER A 5 -2.60 33.29 -16.54
N ARG A 6 -2.05 32.34 -15.77
CA ARG A 6 -2.72 31.09 -15.43
C ARG A 6 -3.96 31.41 -14.59
N ARG A 7 -5.17 31.23 -15.14
CA ARG A 7 -6.40 31.21 -14.35
C ARG A 7 -6.64 29.78 -13.85
N SER A 8 -6.50 29.64 -12.55
CA SER A 8 -6.81 28.49 -11.72
C SER A 8 -8.27 28.07 -11.91
N ALA A 9 -8.51 26.80 -12.21
CA ALA A 9 -9.85 26.24 -12.19
C ALA A 9 -10.30 26.11 -10.73
N VAL A 10 -11.14 27.03 -10.27
CA VAL A 10 -11.88 26.92 -9.01
C VAL A 10 -12.97 25.87 -9.21
N ALA A 11 -12.76 24.67 -8.65
CA ALA A 11 -13.81 23.67 -8.58
C ALA A 11 -14.95 24.20 -7.70
N LEU A 12 -16.11 24.43 -8.33
CA LEU A 12 -17.37 24.71 -7.63
C LEU A 12 -17.70 23.53 -6.71
N ARG A 13 -17.65 23.78 -5.40
CA ARG A 13 -18.08 22.82 -4.38
C ARG A 13 -19.60 22.64 -4.49
N PRO A 14 -20.11 21.43 -4.74
CA PRO A 14 -21.55 21.19 -4.66
C PRO A 14 -22.00 21.32 -3.19
N GLY A 15 -23.15 21.96 -3.01
CA GLY A 15 -23.76 22.30 -1.72
C GLY A 15 -23.78 21.12 -0.75
N TRP A 16 -23.22 21.36 0.43
CA TRP A 16 -23.13 20.43 1.54
C TRP A 16 -24.52 20.27 2.19
N TRP A 17 -25.35 19.38 1.66
CA TRP A 17 -26.38 18.76 2.48
C TRP A 17 -25.65 17.70 3.31
N PRO A 18 -25.64 17.77 4.65
CA PRO A 18 -24.96 16.77 5.45
C PRO A 18 -25.73 15.47 5.30
N ALA A 19 -25.23 14.57 4.45
CA ALA A 19 -25.64 13.17 4.45
C ALA A 19 -25.66 12.71 5.90
N SER A 20 -26.81 12.15 6.33
CA SER A 20 -27.02 11.63 7.67
C SER A 20 -25.92 10.60 7.98
N ARG A 21 -24.86 11.05 8.67
CA ARG A 21 -23.75 10.20 9.11
C ARG A 21 -24.31 9.24 10.14
N ARG A 22 -24.74 8.05 9.70
CA ARG A 22 -25.33 7.00 10.56
C ARG A 22 -24.41 6.54 11.70
N PHE A 23 -23.14 6.91 11.67
CA PHE A 23 -22.19 6.69 12.76
C PHE A 23 -21.31 7.94 12.93
N ARG A 24 -21.64 8.79 13.91
CA ARG A 24 -20.73 9.83 14.41
C ARG A 24 -19.96 9.25 15.60
N SER A 25 -18.64 9.20 15.48
CA SER A 25 -17.72 9.02 16.61
C SER A 25 -17.22 10.39 17.04
N TYR A 26 -17.18 10.64 18.34
CA TYR A 26 -16.74 11.91 18.92
C TYR A 26 -15.36 11.76 19.56
N ASP A 27 -14.58 12.83 19.61
CA ASP A 27 -13.26 12.76 20.25
C ASP A 27 -13.42 12.62 21.76
N ARG A 28 -12.53 11.86 22.40
CA ARG A 28 -12.68 11.49 23.83
C ARG A 28 -12.77 12.71 24.73
N ASP A 29 -12.02 13.76 24.39
CA ASP A 29 -11.95 15.00 25.15
C ASP A 29 -13.30 15.76 25.12
N GLU A 30 -14.07 15.62 24.02
CA GLU A 30 -15.42 16.19 23.87
C GLU A 30 -16.51 15.40 24.63
N LEU A 31 -16.24 14.17 25.08
CA LEU A 31 -17.18 13.36 25.88
C LEU A 31 -16.98 13.51 27.39
N THR A 32 -16.02 14.32 27.83
CA THR A 32 -15.87 14.59 29.26
C THR A 32 -17.12 15.29 29.80
N PRO A 33 -17.53 15.02 31.06
CA PRO A 33 -18.76 15.59 31.60
C PRO A 33 -18.75 17.13 31.57
N GLU A 34 -17.58 17.73 31.81
CA GLU A 34 -17.35 19.17 31.76
C GLU A 34 -17.48 19.74 30.34
N ALA A 35 -16.89 19.08 29.34
CA ALA A 35 -17.00 19.51 27.94
C ALA A 35 -18.43 19.39 27.42
N LEU A 36 -19.14 18.33 27.80
CA LEU A 36 -20.55 18.15 27.45
C LEU A 36 -21.43 19.19 28.14
N GLN A 37 -21.15 19.52 29.40
CA GLN A 37 -21.84 20.59 30.11
C GLN A 37 -21.63 21.93 29.43
N GLN A 38 -20.38 22.31 29.12
CA GLN A 38 -20.06 23.53 28.38
C GLN A 38 -20.73 23.57 27.01
N GLN A 39 -20.78 22.43 26.31
CA GLN A 39 -21.47 22.33 25.02
C GLN A 39 -22.98 22.60 25.16
N VAL A 40 -23.61 22.06 26.20
CA VAL A 40 -25.04 22.30 26.46
C VAL A 40 -25.30 23.75 26.86
N GLU A 41 -24.50 24.30 27.78
CA GLU A 41 -24.61 25.69 28.25
C GLU A 41 -24.43 26.68 27.08
N SER A 42 -23.46 26.44 26.19
CA SER A 42 -23.27 27.24 24.98
C SER A 42 -24.46 27.20 24.01
N GLY A 43 -25.25 26.12 24.05
CA GLY A 43 -26.44 25.95 23.21
C GLY A 43 -27.73 26.52 23.81
N LEU A 44 -27.76 26.75 25.13
CA LEU A 44 -28.90 27.33 25.84
C LEU A 44 -28.95 28.86 25.67
N GLY A 45 -27.79 29.52 25.57
CA GLY A 45 -27.70 30.97 25.39
C GLY A 45 -27.93 31.76 26.68
N ASP A 46 -28.44 32.98 26.55
CA ASP A 46 -28.65 33.90 27.67
C ASP A 46 -30.13 33.95 28.09
N ASP A 47 -30.36 34.15 29.38
CA ASP A 47 -31.67 34.40 29.98
C ASP A 47 -32.31 35.70 29.47
N ALA A 48 -33.59 35.91 29.81
CA ALA A 48 -34.31 37.17 29.56
C ALA A 48 -33.63 38.43 30.17
N LEU A 49 -32.71 38.25 31.11
CA LEU A 49 -31.90 39.29 31.74
C LEU A 49 -30.47 39.40 31.18
N GLY A 50 -30.13 38.62 30.15
CA GLY A 50 -28.80 38.61 29.53
C GLY A 50 -27.72 37.84 30.32
N ASN A 51 -28.11 37.03 31.31
CA ASN A 51 -27.17 36.16 32.04
C ASN A 51 -27.06 34.79 31.37
N PRO A 52 -25.88 34.17 31.30
CA PRO A 52 -25.72 32.86 30.67
C PRO A 52 -26.42 31.78 31.51
N MET A 53 -27.26 30.97 30.87
CA MET A 53 -27.92 29.83 31.51
C MET A 53 -26.90 28.75 31.87
N ARG A 54 -26.83 28.36 33.14
CA ARG A 54 -25.95 27.29 33.63
C ARG A 54 -26.73 26.02 33.93
N VAL A 55 -26.11 24.88 33.69
CA VAL A 55 -26.70 23.57 33.93
C VAL A 55 -26.13 22.98 35.22
N ASP A 56 -27.00 22.56 36.13
CA ASP A 56 -26.62 21.71 37.26
C ASP A 56 -26.93 20.24 36.90
N PRO A 57 -25.91 19.41 36.62
CA PRO A 57 -26.10 18.02 36.18
C PRO A 57 -26.50 17.07 37.32
N ASP A 58 -26.33 17.47 38.58
CA ASP A 58 -26.70 16.63 39.72
C ASP A 58 -28.13 16.93 40.17
N ALA A 59 -28.52 18.21 40.18
CA ALA A 59 -29.90 18.62 40.41
C ALA A 59 -30.80 18.43 39.17
N LYS A 60 -30.23 18.23 37.97
CA LYS A 60 -30.94 18.16 36.68
C LYS A 60 -31.76 19.41 36.42
N THR A 61 -31.18 20.58 36.69
CA THR A 61 -31.85 21.87 36.52
C THR A 61 -31.02 22.84 35.69
N VAL A 62 -31.69 23.77 35.02
CA VAL A 62 -31.11 24.92 34.34
C VAL A 62 -31.42 26.17 35.14
N SER A 63 -30.42 26.99 35.45
CA SER A 63 -30.62 28.27 36.11
C SER A 63 -31.22 29.26 35.10
N THR A 64 -32.43 29.76 35.37
CA THR A 64 -33.05 30.84 34.58
C THR A 64 -33.46 32.01 35.46
N ALA A 65 -33.71 33.18 34.86
CA ALA A 65 -34.23 34.36 35.55
C ALA A 65 -35.53 34.14 36.34
N ALA A 66 -36.34 33.15 35.95
CA ALA A 66 -37.59 32.78 36.63
C ALA A 66 -37.39 31.73 37.75
N GLY A 67 -36.16 31.27 37.96
CA GLY A 67 -35.81 30.20 38.90
C GLY A 67 -35.26 28.94 38.21
N PRO A 68 -34.86 27.93 38.99
CA PRO A 68 -34.34 26.68 38.44
C PRO A 68 -35.44 25.88 37.74
N LEU A 69 -35.25 25.59 36.45
CA LEU A 69 -36.17 24.78 35.65
C LEU A 69 -35.62 23.37 35.43
N PRO A 70 -36.45 22.32 35.37
CA PRO A 70 -35.98 20.98 35.09
C PRO A 70 -35.39 20.88 33.68
N ILE A 71 -34.21 20.28 33.56
CA ILE A 71 -33.55 20.10 32.27
C ILE A 71 -34.19 18.96 31.48
N SER A 72 -34.33 19.13 30.16
CA SER A 72 -34.78 18.03 29.32
C SER A 72 -33.73 16.90 29.30
N PRO A 73 -34.14 15.62 29.26
CA PRO A 73 -33.20 14.51 29.15
C PRO A 73 -32.27 14.59 27.93
N LEU A 74 -32.67 15.32 26.88
CA LEU A 74 -31.83 15.54 25.69
C LEU A 74 -30.63 16.45 25.96
N PHE A 75 -30.70 17.30 26.99
CA PHE A 75 -29.66 18.26 27.38
C PHE A 75 -28.87 17.80 28.62
N ASP A 76 -29.18 16.64 29.20
CA ASP A 76 -28.41 16.09 30.31
C ASP A 76 -27.03 15.59 29.80
N PRO A 77 -25.90 16.13 30.30
CA PRO A 77 -24.57 15.72 29.85
C PRO A 77 -24.30 14.23 30.11
N LYS A 78 -24.82 13.66 31.20
CA LYS A 78 -24.70 12.21 31.50
C LYS A 78 -25.45 11.39 30.45
N TRP A 79 -26.64 11.85 30.04
CA TRP A 79 -27.44 11.19 29.01
C TRP A 79 -26.76 11.27 27.64
N ILE A 80 -26.25 12.45 27.26
CA ILE A 80 -25.53 12.67 26.00
C ILE A 80 -24.27 11.78 25.92
N GLY A 81 -23.46 11.76 26.98
CA GLY A 81 -22.23 10.96 27.05
C GLY A 81 -22.50 9.46 26.88
N SER A 82 -23.58 8.94 27.46
CA SER A 82 -23.96 7.52 27.36
C SER A 82 -24.31 7.07 25.93
N ARG A 83 -24.84 7.98 25.10
CA ARG A 83 -25.28 7.69 23.73
C ARG A 83 -24.19 7.95 22.69
N ARG A 84 -23.27 8.86 22.98
CA ARG A 84 -22.16 9.19 22.08
C ARG A 84 -21.07 8.13 22.21
N ARG A 85 -20.60 7.62 21.07
CA ARG A 85 -19.50 6.64 21.05
C ARG A 85 -18.18 7.39 20.88
N PRO A 86 -17.20 7.21 21.79
CA PRO A 86 -15.89 7.80 21.59
C PRO A 86 -15.23 7.18 20.36
N ARG A 87 -14.43 7.99 19.69
CA ARG A 87 -13.55 7.55 18.62
C ARG A 87 -12.58 6.51 19.18
N LYS A 88 -12.37 5.45 18.41
CA LYS A 88 -11.35 4.45 18.75
C LYS A 88 -9.98 5.12 18.66
N THR A 89 -9.13 4.87 19.65
CA THR A 89 -7.74 5.31 19.62
C THR A 89 -7.05 4.77 18.38
N GLU A 90 -6.16 5.58 17.82
CA GLU A 90 -5.34 5.14 16.70
C GLU A 90 -4.48 3.94 17.11
N PRO A 91 -4.23 3.00 16.19
CA PRO A 91 -3.42 1.83 16.48
C PRO A 91 -1.99 2.25 16.87
N SER A 92 -1.54 1.77 18.03
CA SER A 92 -0.16 1.99 18.48
C SER A 92 0.85 1.27 17.58
N GLN A 93 2.10 1.73 17.57
CA GLN A 93 3.17 1.01 16.87
C GLN A 93 3.29 -0.44 17.36
N PRO A 94 3.60 -1.40 16.46
CA PRO A 94 3.70 -2.81 16.80
C PRO A 94 4.88 -3.05 17.76
N MET A 95 4.58 -3.23 19.04
CA MET A 95 5.56 -3.58 20.07
C MET A 95 5.88 -5.09 20.08
N GLY A 96 7.13 -5.45 20.35
CA GLY A 96 7.59 -6.85 20.44
C GLY A 96 8.13 -7.42 19.12
N ARG A 97 9.05 -8.40 19.22
CA ARG A 97 9.77 -8.99 18.07
C ARG A 97 8.83 -9.67 17.07
N PHE A 98 7.85 -10.44 17.56
CA PHE A 98 6.88 -11.12 16.71
C PHE A 98 6.00 -10.14 15.93
N ARG A 99 5.42 -9.13 16.59
CA ARG A 99 4.55 -8.14 15.92
C ARG A 99 5.32 -7.34 14.87
N LYS A 100 6.59 -6.99 15.15
CA LYS A 100 7.49 -6.37 14.17
C LYS A 100 7.71 -7.28 12.96
N LYS A 101 8.04 -8.57 13.18
CA LYS A 101 8.20 -9.53 12.07
C LYS A 101 6.90 -9.74 11.28
N LEU A 102 5.76 -9.84 11.95
CA LEU A 102 4.45 -10.02 11.32
C LEU A 102 4.06 -8.80 10.47
N ALA A 103 4.32 -7.58 10.96
CA ALA A 103 4.09 -6.34 10.22
C ALA A 103 4.95 -6.23 8.95
N LEU A 104 6.16 -6.82 8.97
CA LEU A 104 7.07 -6.86 7.83
C LEU A 104 6.82 -8.01 6.87
N ASN A 105 6.02 -8.99 7.27
CA ASN A 105 5.74 -10.16 6.44
C ASN A 105 4.86 -9.73 5.25
N PRO A 106 5.33 -9.90 3.99
CA PRO A 106 4.57 -9.52 2.81
C PRO A 106 3.25 -10.30 2.72
N PHE A 107 3.27 -11.60 2.99
CA PHE A 107 2.08 -12.47 2.94
C PHE A 107 1.02 -12.06 3.95
N ALA A 108 1.42 -11.72 5.17
CA ALA A 108 0.50 -11.21 6.18
C ALA A 108 -0.16 -9.90 5.74
N ARG A 109 0.61 -9.00 5.11
CA ARG A 109 0.09 -7.73 4.56
C ARG A 109 -0.86 -7.92 3.37
N ALA A 110 -0.60 -8.91 2.52
CA ALA A 110 -1.52 -9.28 1.44
C ALA A 110 -2.87 -9.75 1.99
N LEU A 111 -2.86 -10.64 2.99
CA LEU A 111 -4.07 -11.16 3.63
C LEU A 111 -4.82 -10.09 4.45
N ALA A 112 -4.09 -9.18 5.07
CA ALA A 112 -4.67 -8.06 5.83
C ALA A 112 -5.30 -6.97 4.93
N SER A 113 -5.13 -7.05 3.61
CA SER A 113 -5.74 -6.09 2.70
C SER A 113 -7.27 -6.17 2.74
N PRO A 114 -8.01 -5.06 2.54
CA PRO A 114 -9.47 -5.05 2.65
C PRO A 114 -10.11 -6.09 1.72
N VAL A 115 -11.08 -6.85 2.22
CA VAL A 115 -11.80 -7.82 1.39
C VAL A 115 -12.71 -7.10 0.38
N ARG A 116 -12.73 -7.59 -0.85
CA ARG A 116 -13.55 -7.07 -1.96
C ARG A 116 -14.15 -8.23 -2.76
N LEU A 117 -15.27 -7.96 -3.44
CA LEU A 117 -15.91 -8.90 -4.34
C LEU A 117 -15.25 -8.82 -5.72
N CYS A 118 -14.84 -9.96 -6.26
CA CYS A 118 -14.47 -10.08 -7.67
C CYS A 118 -15.73 -10.02 -8.53
N SER A 119 -15.80 -9.09 -9.49
CA SER A 119 -16.97 -8.91 -10.34
C SER A 119 -17.24 -10.13 -11.25
N LEU A 120 -16.21 -10.86 -11.67
CA LEU A 120 -16.36 -11.98 -12.60
C LEU A 120 -16.74 -13.29 -11.90
N THR A 121 -16.09 -13.61 -10.79
CA THR A 121 -16.26 -14.89 -10.09
C THR A 121 -17.21 -14.80 -8.90
N SER A 122 -17.64 -13.60 -8.51
CA SER A 122 -18.44 -13.34 -7.31
C SER A 122 -17.80 -13.86 -6.02
N ARG A 123 -16.49 -14.11 -6.01
CA ARG A 123 -15.74 -14.52 -4.81
C ARG A 123 -15.28 -13.29 -4.03
N THR A 124 -15.35 -13.37 -2.71
CA THR A 124 -14.82 -12.36 -1.81
C THR A 124 -13.37 -12.69 -1.47
N LEU A 125 -12.43 -11.84 -1.89
CA LEU A 125 -11.00 -12.03 -1.71
C LEU A 125 -10.37 -10.76 -1.14
N PRO A 126 -9.27 -10.88 -0.37
CA PRO A 126 -8.45 -9.71 -0.03
C PRO A 126 -8.04 -8.95 -1.29
N ARG A 127 -8.08 -7.61 -1.22
CA ARG A 127 -7.83 -6.71 -2.36
C ARG A 127 -6.53 -7.03 -3.09
N TYR A 128 -5.51 -7.51 -2.38
CA TYR A 128 -4.24 -7.89 -2.98
C TYR A 128 -4.38 -8.92 -4.11
N PHE A 129 -5.26 -9.91 -3.99
CA PHE A 129 -5.47 -10.94 -5.03
C PHE A 129 -6.32 -10.45 -6.21
N LEU A 130 -6.75 -9.20 -6.16
CA LEU A 130 -7.60 -8.58 -7.15
C LEU A 130 -6.84 -7.45 -7.84
N GLN A 131 -7.03 -7.33 -9.14
CA GLN A 131 -6.65 -6.19 -9.93
C GLN A 131 -7.81 -5.20 -9.98
N ASP A 132 -7.53 -3.94 -9.64
CA ASP A 132 -8.49 -2.88 -9.88
C ASP A 132 -8.51 -2.51 -11.36
N MET A 133 -9.74 -2.29 -11.84
CA MET A 133 -10.05 -1.73 -13.14
C MET A 133 -10.76 -0.41 -12.90
N GLU A 134 -10.16 0.66 -13.38
CA GLU A 134 -10.68 2.01 -13.24
C GLU A 134 -11.29 2.47 -14.56
N VAL A 135 -12.39 3.21 -14.49
CA VAL A 135 -12.99 3.79 -15.70
C VAL A 135 -12.40 5.18 -15.91
N VAL A 136 -11.69 5.35 -17.01
CA VAL A 136 -11.02 6.60 -17.40
C VAL A 136 -11.53 7.02 -18.77
N ARG A 137 -11.62 8.33 -19.03
CA ARG A 137 -11.98 8.85 -20.36
C ARG A 137 -10.75 8.78 -21.25
N HIS A 138 -10.91 8.21 -22.44
CA HIS A 138 -9.85 8.20 -23.43
C HIS A 138 -9.52 9.63 -23.87
N PRO A 139 -8.24 10.04 -23.91
CA PRO A 139 -7.87 11.44 -24.13
C PRO A 139 -8.29 11.98 -25.50
N GLU A 140 -8.35 11.12 -26.52
CA GLU A 140 -8.66 11.55 -27.89
C GLU A 140 -10.14 11.37 -28.27
N THR A 141 -10.82 10.39 -27.67
CA THR A 141 -12.18 9.99 -28.09
C THR A 141 -13.25 10.35 -27.06
N ASP A 142 -12.86 10.81 -25.86
CA ASP A 142 -13.70 11.04 -24.67
C ASP A 142 -14.58 9.85 -24.24
N LYS A 143 -14.39 8.69 -24.87
CA LYS A 143 -15.12 7.47 -24.54
C LYS A 143 -14.61 6.88 -23.22
N PRO A 144 -15.49 6.30 -22.39
CA PRO A 144 -15.08 5.63 -21.17
C PRO A 144 -14.36 4.33 -21.51
N HIS A 145 -13.16 4.15 -20.98
CA HIS A 145 -12.34 2.95 -21.14
C HIS A 145 -12.05 2.36 -19.77
N LEU A 146 -12.05 1.03 -19.68
CA LEU A 146 -11.61 0.28 -18.50
C LEU A 146 -10.11 0.04 -18.58
N VAL A 147 -9.36 0.64 -17.66
CA VAL A 147 -7.90 0.53 -17.59
C VAL A 147 -7.45 -0.08 -16.27
N PRO A 148 -6.34 -0.84 -16.23
CA PRO A 148 -5.78 -1.32 -14.98
C PRO A 148 -5.42 -0.16 -14.04
N GLY A 149 -5.85 -0.27 -12.78
CA GLY A 149 -5.57 0.72 -11.75
C GLY A 149 -4.11 0.71 -11.27
N PRO A 150 -3.66 1.80 -10.62
CA PRO A 150 -2.27 1.98 -10.21
C PRO A 150 -1.87 1.19 -8.96
N LEU A 151 -2.81 0.49 -8.32
CA LEU A 151 -2.61 -0.18 -7.02
C LEU A 151 -1.48 -1.20 -7.06
N SER A 152 -1.40 -1.98 -8.14
CA SER A 152 -0.39 -3.02 -8.32
C SER A 152 1.03 -2.47 -8.40
N PHE A 153 1.17 -1.18 -8.73
CA PHE A 153 2.43 -0.45 -8.87
C PHE A 153 2.70 0.47 -7.67
N HIS A 154 1.75 0.56 -6.74
CA HIS A 154 1.78 1.58 -5.72
C HIS A 154 2.96 1.42 -4.76
N ARG A 155 3.81 2.45 -4.70
CA ARG A 155 5.01 2.52 -3.86
C ARG A 155 5.96 1.34 -4.06
N VAL A 156 6.02 0.73 -5.25
CA VAL A 156 7.02 -0.32 -5.54
C VAL A 156 8.40 0.31 -5.70
N GLN A 157 8.48 1.40 -6.45
CA GLN A 157 9.73 2.15 -6.61
C GLN A 157 10.14 2.84 -5.31
N PRO A 158 11.45 2.85 -4.98
CA PRO A 158 11.96 3.72 -3.93
C PRO A 158 11.65 5.18 -4.28
N LYS A 159 11.03 5.93 -3.36
CA LYS A 159 11.06 7.39 -3.41
C LYS A 159 12.46 7.85 -2.97
N TYR A 160 13.48 7.69 -3.80
CA TYR A 160 14.72 8.43 -3.66
C TYR A 160 14.55 9.66 -4.55
N TRP A 161 14.14 10.79 -3.97
CA TRP A 161 14.35 12.05 -4.67
C TRP A 161 15.84 12.33 -4.55
N GLU A 162 16.47 12.64 -5.68
CA GLU A 162 17.80 13.21 -5.72
C GLU A 162 17.75 14.51 -4.90
N THR A 163 18.30 14.49 -3.69
CA THR A 163 18.71 15.71 -3.00
C THR A 163 19.96 16.23 -3.71
N THR A 164 19.79 16.77 -4.91
CA THR A 164 20.72 17.75 -5.45
C THR A 164 20.31 19.09 -4.84
N ASP A 165 20.68 19.30 -3.58
CA ASP A 165 20.87 20.64 -3.03
C ASP A 165 22.30 21.07 -3.42
N PRO A 166 22.50 22.01 -4.36
CA PRO A 166 23.83 22.43 -4.81
C PRO A 166 24.38 23.54 -3.91
N THR A 167 24.34 23.36 -2.60
CA THR A 167 24.93 24.30 -1.64
C THR A 167 25.34 23.51 -0.41
N GLU A 168 26.56 22.99 -0.43
CA GLU A 168 27.46 22.86 0.73
C GLU A 168 28.78 22.24 0.25
N ASN A 169 29.55 23.04 -0.48
CA ASN A 169 31.00 22.93 -0.49
C ASN A 169 31.54 24.20 0.17
N GLU A 170 32.66 24.03 0.88
CA GLU A 170 33.58 25.04 1.44
C GLU A 170 33.27 25.58 2.86
N ILE A 171 33.94 25.07 3.90
CA ILE A 171 35.31 25.48 4.34
C ILE A 171 35.70 24.86 5.71
N ASP A 172 36.91 24.25 5.73
CA ASP A 172 37.97 24.15 6.75
C ASP A 172 37.64 23.95 8.26
N GLY A 173 38.41 23.26 9.10
CA GLY A 173 39.77 22.71 9.04
C GLY A 173 40.36 22.62 10.47
N ALA A 174 40.92 21.46 10.83
CA ALA A 174 41.94 21.18 11.86
C ALA A 174 41.72 21.51 13.37
N LYS A 175 41.74 20.47 14.22
CA LYS A 175 42.82 20.13 15.21
C LYS A 175 42.38 18.98 16.15
N GLY A 176 43.23 17.96 16.31
CA GLY A 176 43.20 17.03 17.47
C GLY A 176 44.11 17.53 18.62
N PRO A 177 44.47 16.71 19.66
CA PRO A 177 44.16 15.29 19.86
C PRO A 177 43.84 14.83 21.33
N THR A 178 43.56 13.53 21.47
CA THR A 178 43.80 12.61 22.63
C THR A 178 42.86 12.58 23.84
N SER A 179 42.14 11.47 24.03
CA SER A 179 42.41 10.49 25.10
C SER A 179 41.57 9.21 24.97
N THR A 180 42.22 8.12 25.32
CA THR A 180 41.81 6.71 25.36
C THR A 180 40.73 6.43 26.40
N ASP A 181 39.74 5.58 26.06
CA ASP A 181 39.51 4.32 26.77
C ASP A 181 38.44 3.46 26.09
N GLY A 182 38.77 2.18 25.90
CA GLY A 182 37.96 1.22 25.17
C GLY A 182 36.80 0.66 26.00
N LYS A 183 35.63 0.54 25.37
CA LYS A 183 34.59 -0.44 25.73
C LYS A 183 33.68 -0.74 24.54
N ILE A 184 33.86 -1.94 24.00
CA ILE A 184 32.89 -2.84 23.33
C ILE A 184 31.91 -2.17 22.36
N ALA A 185 32.23 -2.30 21.07
CA ALA A 185 31.39 -1.90 19.96
C ALA A 185 30.08 -2.71 19.89
N THR A 186 29.02 -2.19 20.49
CA THR A 186 27.67 -2.36 19.94
C THR A 186 27.59 -1.52 18.67
N ALA A 187 27.68 -2.17 17.51
CA ALA A 187 27.40 -1.55 16.22
C ALA A 187 25.92 -1.13 16.18
N ASN A 188 25.66 0.08 16.67
CA ASN A 188 24.43 0.81 16.42
C ASN A 188 24.42 1.17 14.93
N ASP A 189 23.58 0.50 14.14
CA ASP A 189 23.20 0.95 12.80
C ASP A 189 22.54 2.34 12.94
N PRO A 190 23.19 3.46 12.57
CA PRO A 190 22.60 4.78 12.69
C PRO A 190 21.99 5.15 11.35
N GLU A 191 20.89 4.50 10.97
CA GLU A 191 20.16 4.87 9.75
C GLU A 191 18.69 4.43 9.83
N THR A 192 18.02 4.90 10.89
CA THR A 192 16.57 5.18 10.81
C THR A 192 16.41 6.46 10.02
N SER A 193 16.42 6.37 8.68
CA SER A 193 15.93 7.46 7.86
C SER A 193 14.47 7.71 8.25
N LYS A 194 14.19 8.94 8.70
CA LYS A 194 12.86 9.45 9.08
C LYS A 194 11.97 9.63 7.84
N TYR A 195 11.74 8.55 7.10
CA TYR A 195 10.83 8.52 5.95
C TYR A 195 10.01 7.24 6.00
N GLU A 196 9.30 7.03 7.11
CA GLU A 196 8.10 6.20 7.09
C GLU A 196 6.93 7.16 6.90
N ASP A 197 6.46 7.29 5.63
CA ASP A 197 5.20 7.95 5.28
C ASP A 197 4.16 7.55 6.34
N ASN A 198 3.64 8.53 7.07
CA ASN A 198 2.57 8.32 8.04
C ASN A 198 1.46 7.51 7.33
N PRO A 199 0.92 6.42 7.89
CA PRO A 199 -0.20 5.70 7.27
C PRO A 199 -1.42 6.60 7.03
N ALA A 200 -1.52 7.75 7.74
CA ALA A 200 -2.50 8.80 7.47
C ALA A 200 -2.23 9.61 6.17
N GLU A 201 -0.97 9.70 5.74
CA GLU A 201 -0.51 10.25 4.45
C GLU A 201 -0.39 9.16 3.37
N ALA A 202 -1.08 8.03 3.54
CA ALA A 202 -1.59 7.31 2.38
C ALA A 202 -2.61 8.21 1.67
N GLU A 203 -2.10 9.28 1.02
CA GLU A 203 -2.78 9.99 -0.04
C GLU A 203 -3.47 8.91 -0.87
N ARG A 204 -4.80 9.00 -0.93
CA ARG A 204 -5.56 8.25 -1.92
C ARG A 204 -5.14 8.84 -3.26
N THR A 205 -3.96 8.46 -3.75
CA THR A 205 -3.48 8.76 -5.10
C THR A 205 -4.66 8.48 -6.01
N GLY A 206 -5.16 9.53 -6.66
CA GLY A 206 -6.53 9.66 -7.13
C GLY A 206 -7.06 8.39 -7.76
N ARG A 207 -7.88 7.65 -7.00
CA ARG A 207 -8.64 6.53 -7.58
C ARG A 207 -9.76 7.11 -8.40
N ALA A 208 -10.00 6.53 -9.56
CA ALA A 208 -11.24 6.79 -10.27
C ALA A 208 -12.44 6.50 -9.33
N PRO A 209 -13.51 7.30 -9.41
CA PRO A 209 -14.69 7.13 -8.56
C PRO A 209 -15.36 5.76 -8.76
N ILE A 210 -15.14 5.14 -9.92
CA ILE A 210 -15.68 3.83 -10.28
C ILE A 210 -14.52 2.86 -10.48
N THR A 211 -14.44 1.89 -9.56
CA THR A 211 -13.45 0.80 -9.61
C THR A 211 -14.17 -0.56 -9.58
N ALA A 212 -13.88 -1.39 -10.57
CA ALA A 212 -14.24 -2.80 -10.60
C ALA A 212 -13.02 -3.65 -10.18
N TYR A 213 -13.27 -4.88 -9.72
CA TYR A 213 -12.21 -5.77 -9.26
C TYR A 213 -12.28 -7.10 -10.01
N ILE A 214 -11.16 -7.51 -10.58
CA ILE A 214 -10.99 -8.79 -11.29
C ILE A 214 -9.94 -9.60 -10.54
N ALA A 215 -10.04 -10.93 -10.54
CA ALA A 215 -8.95 -11.77 -10.02
C ALA A 215 -7.66 -11.50 -10.81
N SER A 216 -6.53 -11.35 -10.12
CA SER A 216 -5.24 -10.99 -10.72
C SER A 216 -4.59 -12.19 -11.43
N ASP A 217 -5.23 -12.69 -12.49
CA ASP A 217 -4.77 -13.78 -13.35
C ASP A 217 -5.10 -13.43 -14.80
N LYS A 218 -4.10 -13.57 -15.69
CA LYS A 218 -4.19 -13.23 -17.11
C LYS A 218 -5.41 -13.85 -17.80
N THR A 219 -5.75 -15.09 -17.47
CA THR A 219 -6.87 -15.82 -18.10
C THR A 219 -8.21 -15.09 -17.95
N PHE A 220 -8.44 -14.39 -16.84
CA PHE A 220 -9.66 -13.59 -16.65
C PHE A 220 -9.64 -12.31 -17.48
N PHE A 221 -8.48 -11.72 -17.73
CA PHE A 221 -8.36 -10.55 -18.61
C PHE A 221 -8.64 -10.93 -20.06
N ASP A 222 -8.08 -12.06 -20.51
CA ASP A 222 -8.30 -12.58 -21.85
C ASP A 222 -9.78 -12.98 -22.04
N LEU A 223 -10.43 -13.49 -20.99
CA LEU A 223 -11.87 -13.80 -21.00
C LEU A 223 -12.74 -12.55 -21.16
N VAL A 224 -12.39 -11.44 -20.50
CA VAL A 224 -13.11 -10.15 -20.59
C VAL A 224 -12.82 -9.44 -21.91
N GLY A 225 -11.58 -9.52 -22.41
CA GLY A 225 -11.16 -8.98 -23.70
C GLY A 225 -11.64 -9.79 -24.90
N GLY A 226 -12.18 -10.98 -24.68
CA GLY A 226 -12.72 -11.85 -25.73
C GLY A 226 -14.02 -11.33 -26.36
N LYS A 227 -14.47 -12.04 -27.41
CA LYS A 227 -15.64 -11.68 -28.23
C LYS A 227 -16.98 -11.69 -27.49
N LYS A 228 -17.05 -12.20 -26.25
CA LYS A 228 -18.30 -12.36 -25.50
C LYS A 228 -18.57 -11.11 -24.64
N PRO A 229 -19.51 -10.22 -25.03
CA PRO A 229 -19.78 -8.96 -24.32
C PRO A 229 -20.37 -9.17 -22.91
N MET A 230 -20.84 -10.39 -22.60
CA MET A 230 -21.38 -10.74 -21.28
C MET A 230 -20.37 -10.46 -20.15
N TRP A 231 -19.09 -10.78 -20.34
CA TRP A 231 -18.09 -10.64 -19.28
C TRP A 231 -17.78 -9.18 -18.95
N GLN A 232 -17.75 -8.32 -19.98
CA GLN A 232 -17.64 -6.86 -19.82
C GLN A 232 -18.85 -6.29 -19.10
N ARG A 233 -20.07 -6.71 -19.47
CA ARG A 233 -21.30 -6.33 -18.76
C ARG A 233 -21.31 -6.79 -17.30
N LYS A 234 -20.80 -7.99 -17.02
CA LYS A 234 -20.71 -8.54 -15.65
C LYS A 234 -19.73 -7.74 -14.78
N LEU A 235 -18.63 -7.25 -15.35
CA LEU A 235 -17.63 -6.45 -14.66
C LEU A 235 -18.25 -5.18 -14.03
N LEU A 236 -19.14 -4.53 -14.78
CA LEU A 236 -19.81 -3.27 -14.39
C LEU A 236 -21.19 -3.50 -13.74
N GLY A 237 -21.82 -4.65 -13.99
CA GLY A 237 -23.17 -4.97 -13.53
C GLY A 237 -23.31 -5.20 -12.02
N THR A 238 -22.20 -5.50 -11.32
CA THR A 238 -22.19 -5.60 -9.84
C THR A 238 -22.29 -4.24 -9.13
N ARG A 239 -22.38 -3.13 -9.87
CA ARG A 239 -22.56 -1.78 -9.34
C ARG A 239 -23.96 -1.27 -9.65
N SER A 240 -24.84 -1.33 -8.66
CA SER A 240 -26.15 -0.67 -8.65
C SER A 240 -26.13 0.49 -7.64
N GLY A 241 -26.02 1.72 -8.11
CA GLY A 241 -26.09 2.91 -7.24
C GLY A 241 -26.17 4.21 -8.04
N SER A 242 -26.74 5.26 -7.46
CA SER A 242 -26.98 6.56 -8.11
C SER A 242 -25.70 7.30 -8.57
N ALA A 243 -24.52 6.84 -8.15
CA ALA A 243 -23.22 7.36 -8.59
C ALA A 243 -22.73 6.77 -9.93
N THR A 244 -23.39 5.74 -10.47
CA THR A 244 -23.07 5.24 -11.82
C THR A 244 -23.88 6.02 -12.85
N LEU A 245 -23.30 7.05 -13.48
CA LEU A 245 -23.89 7.62 -14.69
C LEU A 245 -24.02 6.52 -15.76
N GLY A 246 -25.08 6.59 -16.57
CA GLY A 246 -25.38 5.60 -17.61
C GLY A 246 -24.22 5.38 -18.59
N SER A 247 -23.44 6.43 -18.89
CA SER A 247 -22.30 6.38 -19.81
C SER A 247 -21.20 5.41 -19.40
N PHE A 248 -21.04 5.11 -18.11
CA PHE A 248 -20.00 4.18 -17.66
C PHE A 248 -20.32 2.71 -17.94
N ARG A 249 -21.58 2.37 -18.26
CA ARG A 249 -21.97 0.99 -18.60
C ARG A 249 -21.45 0.56 -19.98
N ASP A 250 -21.16 1.54 -20.83
CA ASP A 250 -20.63 1.34 -22.17
C ASP A 250 -19.10 1.44 -22.21
N ALA A 251 -18.43 1.31 -21.06
CA ALA A 251 -16.99 1.41 -20.99
C ALA A 251 -16.31 0.28 -21.78
N GLU A 252 -15.45 0.66 -22.73
CA GLU A 252 -14.76 -0.27 -23.60
C GLU A 252 -13.59 -0.93 -22.84
N PHE A 253 -13.45 -2.25 -22.97
CA PHE A 253 -12.33 -3.01 -22.43
C PHE A 253 -11.42 -3.41 -23.60
N ALA A 254 -10.15 -2.99 -23.55
CA ALA A 254 -9.20 -3.32 -24.62
C ALA A 254 -8.88 -4.83 -24.63
N PRO A 255 -8.89 -5.49 -25.80
CA PRO A 255 -8.70 -6.94 -25.87
C PRO A 255 -7.34 -7.41 -25.33
N ASN A 256 -6.29 -6.62 -25.51
CA ASN A 256 -4.91 -6.96 -25.09
C ASN A 256 -4.54 -6.46 -23.68
N THR A 257 -5.53 -6.16 -22.84
CA THR A 257 -5.29 -5.62 -21.49
C THR A 257 -4.48 -6.58 -20.61
N GLY A 258 -4.66 -7.90 -20.78
CA GLY A 258 -3.92 -8.92 -20.03
C GLY A 258 -2.41 -8.88 -20.30
N ASP A 259 -2.02 -8.85 -21.58
CA ASP A 259 -0.62 -8.74 -22.01
C ASP A 259 0.00 -7.39 -21.64
N LEU A 260 -0.75 -6.31 -21.81
CA LEU A 260 -0.32 -4.97 -21.41
C LEU A 260 0.00 -4.93 -19.90
N LEU A 261 -0.92 -5.44 -19.08
CA LEU A 261 -0.73 -5.48 -17.63
C LEU A 261 0.45 -6.37 -17.23
N LEU A 262 0.63 -7.53 -17.89
CA LEU A 262 1.80 -8.38 -17.68
C LEU A 262 3.11 -7.61 -17.95
N GLY A 263 3.19 -6.93 -19.10
CA GLY A 263 4.35 -6.11 -19.46
C GLY A 263 4.61 -4.99 -18.44
N MET A 264 3.56 -4.30 -17.99
CA MET A 264 3.69 -3.27 -16.96
C MET A 264 4.20 -3.83 -15.62
N LEU A 265 3.69 -4.98 -15.17
CA LEU A 265 4.11 -5.62 -13.93
C LEU A 265 5.58 -6.07 -13.99
N ARG A 266 5.99 -6.64 -15.13
CA ARG A 266 7.38 -7.06 -15.37
C ARG A 266 8.34 -5.88 -15.35
N ARG A 267 8.04 -4.83 -16.13
CA ARG A 267 8.84 -3.59 -16.14
C ARG A 267 8.96 -2.97 -14.76
N ALA A 268 7.84 -2.83 -14.04
CA ALA A 268 7.86 -2.27 -12.69
C ALA A 268 8.70 -3.09 -11.71
N ALA A 269 8.69 -4.42 -11.84
CA ALA A 269 9.54 -5.30 -11.02
C ALA A 269 11.02 -5.13 -11.38
N VAL A 270 11.36 -5.10 -12.68
CA VAL A 270 12.73 -4.92 -13.17
C VAL A 270 13.28 -3.55 -12.79
N ASP A 271 12.54 -2.47 -13.05
CA ASP A 271 12.90 -1.11 -12.66
C ASP A 271 13.19 -1.03 -11.15
N ALA A 272 12.37 -1.69 -10.33
CA ALA A 272 12.55 -1.72 -8.88
C ALA A 272 13.75 -2.57 -8.44
N LEU A 273 14.08 -3.64 -9.16
CA LEU A 273 15.31 -4.41 -8.91
C LEU A 273 16.55 -3.60 -9.29
N ILE A 274 16.55 -2.96 -10.47
CA ILE A 274 17.62 -2.09 -10.96
C ILE A 274 17.87 -0.93 -10.00
N ALA A 275 16.80 -0.24 -9.57
CA ALA A 275 16.92 0.87 -8.62
C ALA A 275 17.50 0.44 -7.26
N ARG A 276 17.45 -0.86 -6.92
CA ARG A 276 17.98 -1.41 -5.67
C ARG A 276 19.38 -1.98 -5.83
N SER A 277 19.77 -2.39 -7.03
CA SER A 277 21.12 -2.85 -7.35
C SER A 277 22.08 -1.70 -7.63
N ASN A 278 21.62 -0.66 -8.34
CA ASN A 278 22.45 0.45 -8.79
C ASN A 278 22.51 1.56 -7.73
N ARG A 279 23.20 1.29 -6.61
CA ARG A 279 23.44 2.31 -5.58
C ARG A 279 24.77 2.99 -5.78
N ALA A 280 24.78 4.31 -5.69
CA ALA A 280 25.99 5.12 -5.66
C ALA A 280 26.82 4.91 -4.37
N GLN A 281 26.18 4.51 -3.27
CA GLN A 281 26.84 4.32 -1.97
C GLN A 281 26.90 2.84 -1.56
N PRO A 282 28.09 2.32 -1.19
CA PRO A 282 28.23 0.97 -0.67
C PRO A 282 27.50 0.79 0.68
N PRO A 283 27.16 -0.45 1.07
CA PRO A 283 27.40 -1.68 0.32
C PRO A 283 26.33 -1.93 -0.76
N LEU A 284 26.76 -2.46 -1.92
CA LEU A 284 25.91 -2.78 -3.06
C LEU A 284 24.95 -3.95 -2.76
N ASP A 285 25.35 -4.87 -1.88
CA ASP A 285 24.57 -6.06 -1.50
C ASP A 285 23.53 -5.80 -0.38
N LYS A 286 23.26 -4.52 -0.05
CA LYS A 286 22.33 -4.14 1.04
C LYS A 286 20.93 -4.72 0.84
N PHE A 287 20.46 -4.80 -0.41
CA PHE A 287 19.10 -5.21 -0.75
C PHE A 287 19.04 -6.55 -1.48
N VAL A 288 19.89 -6.74 -2.49
CA VAL A 288 20.03 -7.98 -3.24
C VAL A 288 21.42 -8.52 -3.00
N GLN A 289 21.52 -9.75 -2.50
CA GLN A 289 22.82 -10.38 -2.27
C GLN A 289 23.00 -11.56 -3.24
N PRO A 290 24.04 -11.55 -4.10
CA PRO A 290 24.39 -12.73 -4.90
C PRO A 290 24.93 -13.84 -4.00
N VAL A 291 24.56 -15.07 -4.31
CA VAL A 291 24.93 -16.27 -3.55
C VAL A 291 25.45 -17.32 -4.53
N LYS A 292 26.50 -18.07 -4.16
CA LYS A 292 27.11 -19.07 -5.07
C LYS A 292 26.42 -20.43 -4.98
N SER A 293 25.92 -20.81 -3.81
CA SER A 293 25.27 -22.10 -3.56
C SER A 293 24.01 -21.97 -2.70
N TRP A 294 23.08 -22.92 -2.85
CA TRP A 294 21.86 -23.01 -2.05
C TRP A 294 22.14 -23.12 -0.54
N ASP A 295 23.26 -23.71 -0.14
CA ASP A 295 23.63 -23.87 1.27
C ASP A 295 24.00 -22.54 1.95
N GLU A 296 24.57 -21.61 1.18
CA GLU A 296 24.99 -20.29 1.67
C GLU A 296 23.80 -19.36 1.96
N ILE A 297 22.61 -19.68 1.44
CA ILE A 297 21.37 -18.92 1.70
C ILE A 297 21.12 -18.84 3.22
N GLY A 298 21.40 -19.92 3.95
CA GLY A 298 21.22 -20.00 5.40
C GLY A 298 22.06 -18.99 6.20
N ALA A 299 23.16 -18.49 5.63
CA ALA A 299 24.02 -17.49 6.26
C ALA A 299 23.54 -16.04 6.04
N VAL A 300 22.70 -15.80 5.03
CA VAL A 300 22.26 -14.44 4.66
C VAL A 300 21.37 -13.83 5.76
N ARG A 301 21.67 -12.60 6.19
CA ARG A 301 20.85 -11.87 7.17
C ARG A 301 19.61 -11.25 6.48
N ARG A 302 18.47 -11.25 7.18
CA ARG A 302 17.18 -10.66 6.73
C ARG A 302 16.71 -11.25 5.39
N ARG A 303 16.52 -12.56 5.36
CA ARG A 303 16.03 -13.28 4.18
C ARG A 303 14.58 -12.89 3.85
N GLY A 304 14.26 -12.82 2.56
CA GLY A 304 12.91 -12.55 2.06
C GLY A 304 12.48 -13.59 1.04
N CYS A 305 12.98 -13.45 -0.18
CA CYS A 305 12.75 -14.40 -1.26
C CYS A 305 14.05 -14.72 -1.98
N ILE A 306 14.05 -15.84 -2.68
CA ILE A 306 15.14 -16.29 -3.53
C ILE A 306 14.76 -15.94 -4.97
N LEU A 307 15.66 -15.26 -5.67
CA LEU A 307 15.55 -14.96 -7.09
C LEU A 307 16.52 -15.87 -7.83
N TRP A 308 16.00 -16.66 -8.76
CA TRP A 308 16.75 -17.64 -9.52
C TRP A 308 16.79 -17.25 -11.00
N LEU A 309 18.00 -17.18 -11.56
CA LEU A 309 18.30 -16.86 -12.95
C LEU A 309 19.23 -17.95 -13.50
N PRO A 310 18.69 -19.11 -13.93
CA PRO A 310 19.53 -20.17 -14.47
C PRO A 310 20.22 -19.69 -15.75
N THR A 311 21.56 -19.77 -15.80
CA THR A 311 22.33 -19.52 -17.03
C THR A 311 22.38 -20.79 -17.89
N GLN A 312 22.36 -21.97 -17.26
CA GLN A 312 22.17 -23.28 -17.89
C GLN A 312 21.22 -24.15 -17.06
N LEU A 313 20.23 -24.78 -17.70
CA LEU A 313 19.35 -25.75 -17.04
C LEU A 313 20.16 -27.00 -16.72
N SER A 314 20.62 -27.13 -15.48
CA SER A 314 21.32 -28.34 -15.04
C SER A 314 20.30 -29.47 -14.83
N GLN A 315 20.61 -30.69 -15.31
CA GLN A 315 19.72 -31.87 -15.22
C GLN A 315 19.30 -32.23 -13.78
N GLU A 316 20.05 -31.80 -12.76
CA GLU A 316 19.73 -32.00 -11.34
C GLU A 316 18.64 -31.04 -10.84
N GLN A 317 18.60 -29.81 -11.37
CA GLN A 317 17.60 -28.79 -11.03
C GLN A 317 16.24 -29.09 -11.67
N GLU A 318 16.25 -29.78 -12.82
CA GLU A 318 15.05 -30.36 -13.42
C GLU A 318 14.48 -31.55 -12.62
N LYS A 319 15.36 -32.34 -11.97
CA LYS A 319 14.99 -33.49 -11.12
C LYS A 319 14.42 -33.06 -9.76
N GLU A 320 14.88 -31.95 -9.17
CA GLU A 320 14.30 -31.39 -7.94
C GLU A 320 12.95 -30.68 -8.15
N GLY A 321 12.47 -30.54 -9.39
CA GLY A 321 11.15 -29.97 -9.69
C GLY A 321 11.00 -28.47 -9.42
N LEU A 322 12.09 -27.79 -9.02
CA LEU A 322 12.11 -26.35 -8.74
C LEU A 322 11.78 -25.53 -10.00
N ALA A 323 12.24 -25.99 -11.16
CA ALA A 323 11.98 -25.40 -12.47
C ALA A 323 10.53 -25.53 -12.96
N LYS A 324 9.72 -26.43 -12.36
CA LYS A 324 8.37 -26.75 -12.87
C LYS A 324 7.24 -26.31 -11.94
N THR A 325 7.55 -25.82 -10.75
CA THR A 325 6.51 -25.53 -9.74
C THR A 325 6.21 -24.05 -9.67
N ARG A 326 4.99 -23.65 -10.10
CA ARG A 326 4.51 -22.26 -10.09
C ARG A 326 4.69 -21.55 -8.75
N TYR A 327 4.73 -22.28 -7.64
CA TYR A 327 5.00 -21.76 -6.29
C TYR A 327 6.11 -22.56 -5.62
N ALA A 328 7.31 -22.56 -6.19
CA ALA A 328 8.47 -23.20 -5.57
C ALA A 328 8.78 -22.55 -4.22
N THR A 329 8.91 -23.38 -3.18
CA THR A 329 9.40 -22.97 -1.87
C THR A 329 10.63 -23.77 -1.52
N TYR A 330 11.66 -23.10 -1.04
CA TYR A 330 12.88 -23.72 -0.53
C TYR A 330 12.84 -23.79 1.00
N ASP A 331 13.02 -25.00 1.53
CA ASP A 331 13.01 -25.27 2.97
C ASP A 331 14.45 -25.35 3.50
N LEU A 332 14.88 -24.30 4.22
CA LEU A 332 16.17 -24.25 4.89
C LEU A 332 16.20 -25.22 6.08
N LYS A 333 17.26 -26.04 6.14
CA LYS A 333 17.54 -26.91 7.30
C LYS A 333 18.24 -26.07 8.38
N ASN A 334 17.97 -26.39 9.66
CA ASN A 334 18.67 -25.81 10.84
C ASN A 334 18.47 -24.31 11.11
N VAL A 335 17.30 -23.74 10.75
CA VAL A 335 16.99 -22.33 11.06
C VAL A 335 15.68 -22.20 11.85
N ALA A 336 15.70 -21.40 12.93
CA ALA A 336 14.54 -21.16 13.79
C ALA A 336 13.44 -20.26 13.17
N TYR A 337 13.80 -19.39 12.22
CA TYR A 337 12.88 -18.46 11.55
C TYR A 337 13.11 -18.44 10.05
N ASP A 338 12.09 -18.11 9.28
CA ASP A 338 12.17 -17.99 7.82
C ASP A 338 12.65 -19.30 7.17
N ARG A 339 12.17 -20.42 7.73
CA ARG A 339 12.51 -21.79 7.29
C ARG A 339 12.06 -22.05 5.86
N LYS A 340 10.91 -21.51 5.46
CA LYS A 340 10.36 -21.65 4.12
C LYS A 340 10.50 -20.32 3.38
N MET A 341 11.18 -20.35 2.24
CA MET A 341 11.37 -19.18 1.40
C MET A 341 10.73 -19.38 0.03
N PRO A 342 9.99 -18.39 -0.50
CA PRO A 342 9.54 -18.44 -1.88
C PRO A 342 10.73 -18.31 -2.84
N VAL A 343 10.72 -19.13 -3.88
CA VAL A 343 11.67 -19.09 -4.99
C VAL A 343 10.95 -18.53 -6.21
N HIS A 344 11.54 -17.51 -6.82
CA HIS A 344 11.05 -16.90 -8.06
C HIS A 344 12.04 -17.18 -9.18
N ASP A 345 11.62 -17.95 -10.18
CA ASP A 345 12.32 -18.06 -11.45
C ASP A 345 12.13 -16.76 -12.23
N LEU A 346 13.16 -15.94 -12.27
CA LEU A 346 13.10 -14.64 -12.93
C LEU A 346 13.03 -14.74 -14.45
N ARG A 347 13.57 -15.80 -15.05
CA ARG A 347 13.51 -15.99 -16.50
C ARG A 347 12.07 -16.22 -16.94
N TRP A 348 11.37 -17.11 -16.24
CA TRP A 348 9.94 -17.35 -16.49
C TRP A 348 9.06 -16.15 -16.09
N LEU A 349 9.35 -15.54 -14.94
CA LEU A 349 8.52 -14.48 -14.37
C LEU A 349 8.59 -13.17 -15.18
N LEU A 350 9.81 -12.73 -15.53
CA LEU A 350 10.06 -11.47 -16.21
C LEU A 350 10.08 -11.62 -17.74
N GLY A 351 10.38 -12.82 -18.25
CA GLY A 351 10.61 -13.05 -19.68
C GLY A 351 12.01 -12.65 -20.13
N ASP A 352 12.45 -13.20 -21.27
CA ASP A 352 13.84 -13.05 -21.73
C ASP A 352 14.22 -11.57 -22.01
N GLU A 353 13.29 -10.75 -22.53
CA GLU A 353 13.52 -9.32 -22.82
C GLU A 353 13.89 -8.52 -21.56
N GLU A 354 13.08 -8.65 -20.51
CA GLU A 354 13.27 -7.88 -19.27
C GLU A 354 14.42 -8.45 -18.43
N VAL A 355 14.74 -9.74 -18.56
CA VAL A 355 15.95 -10.35 -17.95
C VAL A 355 17.21 -9.84 -18.63
N ALA A 356 17.22 -9.75 -19.96
CA ALA A 356 18.34 -9.17 -20.70
C ALA A 356 18.57 -7.72 -20.28
N ARG A 357 17.49 -6.94 -20.13
CA ARG A 357 17.54 -5.57 -19.60
C ARG A 357 18.08 -5.52 -18.17
N LEU A 358 17.60 -6.39 -17.27
CA LEU A 358 18.09 -6.44 -15.89
C LEU A 358 19.59 -6.71 -15.82
N ARG A 359 20.11 -7.62 -16.66
CA ARG A 359 21.55 -7.91 -16.73
C ARG A 359 22.37 -6.76 -17.32
N ALA A 360 21.82 -6.05 -18.31
CA ALA A 360 22.47 -4.91 -18.94
C ALA A 360 22.54 -3.68 -18.01
N ASP A 361 21.44 -3.38 -17.33
CA ASP A 361 21.31 -2.19 -16.50
C ASP A 361 21.93 -2.37 -15.10
N ALA A 362 22.03 -3.61 -14.60
CA ALA A 362 22.57 -3.93 -13.28
C ALA A 362 23.67 -5.03 -13.31
N PRO A 363 24.78 -4.81 -14.04
CA PRO A 363 25.80 -5.83 -14.27
C PRO A 363 26.53 -6.24 -12.98
N ASP A 364 26.72 -5.30 -12.04
CA ASP A 364 27.48 -5.53 -10.80
C ASP A 364 26.87 -6.61 -9.91
N ILE A 365 25.54 -6.74 -9.93
CA ILE A 365 24.82 -7.76 -9.15
C ILE A 365 24.39 -8.90 -10.07
N PHE A 366 23.66 -8.60 -11.15
CA PHE A 366 22.98 -9.63 -11.95
C PHE A 366 23.78 -10.16 -13.14
N GLY A 367 25.00 -9.67 -13.38
CA GLY A 367 25.78 -9.98 -14.59
C GLY A 367 26.13 -11.47 -14.73
N SER A 368 26.75 -12.07 -13.73
CA SER A 368 27.24 -13.47 -13.77
C SER A 368 26.60 -14.41 -12.73
N GLY A 369 25.80 -13.87 -11.81
CA GLY A 369 25.16 -14.66 -10.77
C GLY A 369 23.93 -15.43 -11.27
N GLU A 370 23.72 -16.62 -10.71
CA GLU A 370 22.51 -17.43 -10.98
C GLU A 370 21.50 -17.39 -9.84
N LEU A 371 21.97 -17.10 -8.62
CA LEU A 371 21.18 -17.18 -7.40
C LEU A 371 21.35 -15.89 -6.59
N PHE A 372 20.21 -15.30 -6.23
CA PHE A 372 20.18 -14.06 -5.47
C PHE A 372 19.17 -14.16 -4.33
N VAL A 373 19.50 -13.53 -3.20
CA VAL A 373 18.57 -13.39 -2.07
C VAL A 373 18.12 -11.94 -1.99
N LEU A 374 16.82 -11.72 -2.17
CA LEU A 374 16.21 -10.43 -1.92
C LEU A 374 15.91 -10.31 -0.43
N LYS A 375 16.58 -9.35 0.23
CA LYS A 375 16.49 -9.15 1.67
C LYS A 375 15.16 -8.49 2.07
N THR A 376 14.68 -8.77 3.28
CA THR A 376 13.54 -8.09 3.89
C THR A 376 13.97 -6.79 4.59
N TRP A 377 13.25 -5.71 4.31
CA TRP A 377 13.49 -4.39 4.91
C TRP A 377 12.19 -3.74 5.35
N LYS A 378 12.28 -2.81 6.30
CA LYS A 378 11.12 -2.10 6.86
C LYS A 378 10.40 -1.17 5.88
N SER A 379 11.10 -0.76 4.82
CA SER A 379 10.55 0.13 3.81
C SER A 379 9.31 -0.46 3.14
N HIS A 380 8.25 0.34 3.02
CA HIS A 380 7.04 -0.01 2.27
C HIS A 380 7.35 -0.44 0.84
N SER A 381 8.34 0.20 0.20
CA SER A 381 8.74 -0.15 -1.17
C SER A 381 9.35 -1.54 -1.27
N MET A 382 10.18 -1.95 -0.31
CA MET A 382 10.72 -3.31 -0.31
C MET A 382 9.61 -4.34 -0.14
N VAL A 383 8.70 -4.13 0.82
CA VAL A 383 7.59 -5.05 1.02
C VAL A 383 6.67 -5.11 -0.20
N ASN A 384 6.43 -3.98 -0.86
CA ASN A 384 5.63 -3.93 -2.06
C ASN A 384 6.33 -4.58 -3.27
N LEU A 385 7.66 -4.57 -3.34
CA LEU A 385 8.42 -5.34 -4.34
C LEU A 385 8.25 -6.85 -4.13
N HIS A 386 8.38 -7.35 -2.89
CA HIS A 386 8.10 -8.76 -2.56
C HIS A 386 6.67 -9.15 -2.94
N LEU A 387 5.70 -8.28 -2.66
CA LEU A 387 4.31 -8.44 -3.06
C LEU A 387 4.14 -8.40 -4.59
N LEU A 388 4.86 -7.54 -5.30
CA LEU A 388 4.77 -7.46 -6.76
C LEU A 388 5.28 -8.75 -7.41
N LEU A 389 6.41 -9.28 -6.96
CA LEU A 389 6.96 -10.55 -7.46
C LEU A 389 5.98 -11.71 -7.25
N TRP A 390 5.39 -11.77 -6.06
CA TRP A 390 4.39 -12.79 -5.76
C TRP A 390 3.10 -12.63 -6.57
N ARG A 391 2.66 -11.39 -6.78
CA ARG A 391 1.51 -11.07 -7.63
C ARG A 391 1.77 -11.49 -9.08
N LEU A 392 2.96 -11.20 -9.60
CA LEU A 392 3.36 -11.53 -10.96
C LEU A 392 3.34 -13.06 -11.16
N GLN A 393 3.83 -13.84 -10.19
CA GLN A 393 3.77 -15.31 -10.20
C GLN A 393 2.32 -15.84 -10.21
N GLY A 394 1.42 -15.16 -9.50
CA GLY A 394 -0.02 -15.42 -9.55
C GLY A 394 -0.70 -14.94 -10.83
N PHE A 395 -0.15 -13.94 -11.52
CA PHE A 395 -0.74 -13.38 -12.75
C PHE A 395 -0.46 -14.24 -13.99
N MET A 396 0.66 -14.97 -13.99
CA MET A 396 1.06 -15.82 -15.10
C MET A 396 -0.02 -16.85 -15.45
N PRO A 397 -0.25 -17.12 -16.74
CA PRO A 397 -1.22 -18.11 -17.18
C PRO A 397 -0.90 -19.47 -16.59
N HIS A 398 -1.95 -20.24 -16.28
CA HIS A 398 -1.79 -21.65 -15.96
C HIS A 398 -1.24 -22.35 -17.20
N ASP A 399 -0.04 -22.91 -17.12
CA ASP A 399 0.26 -24.06 -17.95
C ASP A 399 -0.75 -25.12 -17.52
N GLN A 400 -1.68 -25.46 -18.40
CA GLN A 400 -2.53 -26.62 -18.17
C GLN A 400 -1.61 -27.82 -18.24
N ALA A 401 -1.09 -28.24 -17.08
CA ALA A 401 -0.69 -29.62 -16.91
C ALA A 401 -1.90 -30.46 -17.31
N GLN A 402 -1.77 -31.12 -18.47
CA GLN A 402 -2.70 -32.12 -18.98
C GLN A 402 -2.93 -33.22 -17.96
#